data_AF-J2J3Z6-F1
#
_entry.id   AF-J2J3Z6-F1
#
_cell.length_a   1.000
_cell.length_b   1.000
_cell.length_c   1.000
_cell.angle_alpha   90.00
_cell.angle_beta   90.00
_cell.angle_gamma   90.00
#
_symmetry.space_group_name_H-M   'P 1'
#
loop_
_entity.id
_entity.type
_entity.pdbx_description
1 polymer ?
#
loop_
_entity_poly.entity_id
_entity_poly.type
_entity_poly.pdbx_seq_one_letter_code
_entity_poly.pdbx_strand_id
1 'polypeptide(L)'
;MKTTLNLIKGIHPGFVLERELQKRNLGKGQFAISLGEFPQTLTAITKGKRRMNIPLAMKIEKSLSMEEGYLMILQVYYDIEQEKKKKNKNQNTAHPDFKKLRKILFWDTDMSKIDWQKQKKAVVKRTFERGNEEEKKEITHFYGPDAVTAILNP
;
A
#
# COMPACT_ATOMS: atom_id res chain seq x y z
N MET A 1 -1.56 -20.91 1.27
CA MET A 1 -1.73 -19.88 2.32
C MET A 1 -0.61 -18.83 2.33
N LYS A 2 0.68 -19.19 2.46
CA LYS A 2 1.77 -18.20 2.58
C LYS A 2 1.88 -17.23 1.38
N THR A 3 1.62 -17.69 0.17
CA THR A 3 1.83 -16.91 -1.07
C THR A 3 0.79 -15.81 -1.27
N THR A 4 -0.50 -16.10 -1.05
CA THR A 4 -1.58 -15.11 -1.25
C THR A 4 -1.54 -14.03 -0.19
N LEU A 5 -1.35 -14.41 1.08
CA LEU A 5 -1.19 -13.45 2.18
C LEU A 5 -0.05 -12.48 1.92
N ASN A 6 1.11 -12.96 1.45
CA ASN A 6 2.26 -12.11 1.12
C ASN A 6 1.94 -11.01 0.09
N LEU A 7 1.10 -11.31 -0.91
CA LEU A 7 0.72 -10.34 -1.96
C LEU A 7 -0.19 -9.22 -1.45
N ILE A 8 -0.95 -9.48 -0.38
CA ILE A 8 -1.97 -8.54 0.14
C ILE A 8 -1.59 -7.94 1.50
N LYS A 9 -0.38 -8.18 2.00
CA LYS A 9 0.14 -7.52 3.21
C LYS A 9 0.10 -6.00 3.00
N GLY A 10 -0.43 -5.29 4.00
CA GLY A 10 -0.52 -3.83 3.94
C GLY A 10 -1.81 -3.29 3.32
N ILE A 11 -2.72 -4.16 2.86
CA ILE A 11 -4.05 -3.79 2.38
C ILE A 11 -5.05 -3.89 3.54
N HIS A 12 -5.95 -2.92 3.67
CA HIS A 12 -6.99 -2.96 4.71
C HIS A 12 -7.89 -4.19 4.52
N PRO A 13 -8.16 -4.98 5.59
CA PRO A 13 -8.98 -6.20 5.47
C PRO A 13 -10.38 -5.94 4.93
N GLY A 14 -10.92 -4.74 5.15
CA GLY A 14 -12.21 -4.32 4.60
C GLY A 14 -12.29 -4.35 3.07
N PHE A 15 -11.21 -4.05 2.34
CA PHE A 15 -11.22 -4.13 0.87
C PHE A 15 -11.24 -5.59 0.39
N VAL A 16 -10.56 -6.47 1.12
CA VAL A 16 -10.58 -7.91 0.84
C VAL A 16 -11.99 -8.45 1.11
N LEU A 17 -12.60 -8.05 2.22
CA LEU A 17 -13.97 -8.41 2.55
C LEU A 17 -14.97 -7.90 1.49
N GLU A 18 -14.84 -6.66 1.05
CA GLU A 18 -15.72 -6.10 0.02
C GLU A 18 -15.68 -6.92 -1.27
N ARG A 19 -14.48 -7.31 -1.70
CA ARG A 19 -14.29 -8.18 -2.87
C ARG A 19 -14.93 -9.56 -2.66
N GLU A 20 -14.77 -10.16 -1.48
CA GLU A 20 -15.39 -11.46 -1.19
C GLU A 20 -16.91 -11.41 -1.15
N LEU A 21 -17.50 -10.34 -0.61
CA LEU A 21 -18.96 -10.13 -0.65
C LEU A 21 -19.46 -9.94 -2.09
N GLN A 22 -18.75 -9.16 -2.91
CA GLN A 22 -19.08 -8.97 -4.32
C GLN A 22 -19.05 -10.28 -5.11
N LYS A 23 -17.99 -11.10 -4.93
CA LYS A 23 -17.89 -12.41 -5.60
C LYS A 23 -19.04 -13.35 -5.26
N ARG A 24 -19.60 -13.21 -4.07
CA ARG A 24 -20.70 -14.05 -3.56
C ARG A 24 -22.08 -13.40 -3.78
N ASN A 25 -22.14 -12.26 -4.47
CA ASN A 25 -23.36 -11.46 -4.66
C ASN A 25 -24.09 -11.13 -3.34
N LEU A 26 -23.33 -10.92 -2.26
CA LEU A 26 -23.87 -10.59 -0.93
C LEU A 26 -23.95 -9.07 -0.73
N GLY A 27 -25.14 -8.59 -0.39
CA GLY A 27 -25.36 -7.19 -0.01
C GLY A 27 -24.74 -6.87 1.35
N LYS A 28 -23.89 -5.84 1.42
CA LYS A 28 -23.19 -5.41 2.65
C LYS A 28 -24.13 -5.19 3.84
N GLY A 29 -25.26 -4.50 3.61
CA GLY A 29 -26.22 -4.21 4.68
C GLY A 29 -26.88 -5.48 5.23
N GLN A 30 -27.40 -6.33 4.36
CA GLN A 30 -28.03 -7.59 4.74
C GLN A 30 -27.04 -8.53 5.44
N PHE A 31 -25.81 -8.59 4.92
CA PHE A 31 -24.74 -9.38 5.53
C PHE A 31 -24.41 -8.88 6.94
N ALA A 32 -24.27 -7.57 7.15
CA ALA A 32 -24.05 -7.01 8.50
C ALA A 32 -25.17 -7.40 9.48
N ILE A 33 -26.43 -7.28 9.06
CA ILE A 33 -27.59 -7.64 9.90
C ILE A 33 -27.54 -9.13 10.28
N SER A 34 -27.16 -10.01 9.33
CA SER A 34 -27.03 -11.45 9.59
C SER A 34 -25.96 -11.80 10.64
N LEU A 35 -24.98 -10.91 10.85
CA LEU A 35 -23.93 -11.04 11.87
C LEU A 35 -24.29 -10.38 13.21
N GLY A 36 -25.49 -9.79 13.30
CA GLY A 36 -25.90 -8.99 14.46
C GLY A 36 -25.11 -7.68 14.59
N GLU A 37 -24.74 -7.07 13.47
CA GLU A 37 -23.89 -5.88 13.41
C GLU A 37 -24.58 -4.77 12.61
N PHE A 38 -24.29 -3.51 12.95
CA PHE A 38 -24.90 -2.39 12.24
C PHE A 38 -24.33 -2.27 10.80
N PRO A 39 -25.19 -2.11 9.77
CA PRO A 39 -24.75 -1.92 8.38
C PRO A 39 -23.71 -0.81 8.18
N GLN A 40 -23.82 0.26 8.98
CA GLN A 40 -22.89 1.39 8.95
C GLN A 40 -21.48 0.98 9.38
N THR A 41 -21.36 0.10 10.38
CA THR A 41 -20.07 -0.43 10.87
C THR A 41 -19.37 -1.20 9.77
N LEU A 42 -20.07 -2.16 9.15
CA LEU A 42 -19.50 -2.96 8.07
C LEU A 42 -19.16 -2.11 6.83
N THR A 43 -20.01 -1.13 6.51
CA THR A 43 -19.77 -0.19 5.40
C THR A 43 -18.54 0.68 5.63
N ALA A 44 -18.33 1.17 6.86
CA ALA A 44 -17.15 1.94 7.20
C ALA A 44 -15.86 1.09 7.13
N ILE A 45 -15.93 -0.17 7.54
CA ILE A 45 -14.80 -1.12 7.47
C ILE A 45 -14.46 -1.45 6.03
N THR A 46 -15.46 -1.81 5.21
CA THR A 46 -15.25 -2.15 3.78
C THR A 46 -14.64 -0.98 3.00
N LYS A 47 -15.01 0.26 3.33
CA LYS A 47 -14.39 1.47 2.76
C LYS A 47 -13.01 1.82 3.33
N GLY A 48 -12.45 1.02 4.24
CA GLY A 48 -11.16 1.27 4.89
C GLY A 48 -11.15 2.46 5.84
N LYS A 49 -12.32 3.01 6.21
CA LYS A 49 -12.46 4.17 7.11
C LYS A 49 -12.41 3.76 8.58
N ARG A 50 -12.70 2.48 8.88
CA ARG A 50 -12.73 1.94 10.24
C ARG A 50 -11.93 0.65 10.32
N ARG A 51 -11.15 0.52 11.38
CA ARG A 51 -10.41 -0.69 11.73
C ARG A 51 -11.36 -1.85 12.04
N MET A 52 -11.01 -3.07 11.62
CA MET A 52 -11.73 -4.28 12.01
C MET A 52 -11.34 -4.73 13.43
N ASN A 53 -12.31 -5.23 14.20
CA ASN A 53 -12.07 -5.81 15.52
C ASN A 53 -12.16 -7.35 15.46
N ILE A 54 -11.62 -8.02 16.49
CA ILE A 54 -11.54 -9.49 16.55
C ILE A 54 -12.93 -10.15 16.54
N PRO A 55 -13.90 -9.74 17.39
CA PRO A 55 -15.21 -10.39 17.41
C PRO A 55 -15.94 -10.35 16.05
N LEU A 56 -15.89 -9.20 15.37
CA LEU A 56 -16.48 -9.04 14.04
C LEU A 56 -15.75 -9.89 13.00
N ALA A 57 -14.41 -9.90 13.02
CA ALA A 57 -13.61 -10.73 12.11
C ALA A 57 -13.99 -12.21 12.25
N MET A 58 -14.07 -12.74 13.47
CA MET A 58 -14.45 -14.12 13.73
C MET A 58 -15.87 -14.45 13.22
N LYS A 59 -16.83 -13.55 13.44
CA LYS A 59 -18.20 -13.71 12.91
C LYS A 59 -18.22 -13.79 11.38
N ILE A 60 -17.49 -12.88 10.73
CA ILE A 60 -17.38 -12.82 9.27
C ILE A 60 -16.69 -14.08 8.73
N GLU A 61 -15.56 -14.47 9.31
CA GLU A 61 -14.78 -15.62 8.87
C GLU A 61 -15.61 -16.89 8.98
N LYS A 62 -16.30 -17.09 10.11
CA LYS A 62 -17.23 -18.20 10.29
C LYS A 62 -18.35 -18.19 9.25
N SER A 63 -19.00 -17.04 9.03
CA SER A 63 -20.13 -16.93 8.08
C SER A 63 -19.71 -17.15 6.62
N LEU A 64 -18.51 -16.74 6.24
CA LEU A 64 -17.98 -16.88 4.88
C LEU A 64 -17.17 -18.16 4.68
N SER A 65 -17.05 -19.02 5.70
CA SER A 65 -16.20 -20.22 5.71
C SER A 65 -14.75 -19.89 5.34
N MET A 66 -14.23 -18.81 5.92
CA MET A 66 -12.83 -18.41 5.80
C MET A 66 -12.03 -18.99 6.97
N GLU A 67 -10.71 -19.07 6.77
CA GLU A 67 -9.78 -19.43 7.84
C GLU A 67 -9.87 -18.42 9.00
N GLU A 68 -9.92 -18.93 10.23
CA GLU A 68 -9.91 -18.12 11.44
C GLU A 68 -8.63 -17.29 11.54
N GLY A 69 -8.78 -16.00 11.87
CA GLY A 69 -7.68 -15.08 12.06
C GLY A 69 -7.14 -14.46 10.77
N TYR A 70 -7.61 -14.90 9.59
CA TYR A 70 -7.18 -14.39 8.29
C TYR A 70 -7.32 -12.85 8.19
N LEU A 71 -8.48 -12.31 8.53
CA LEU A 71 -8.75 -10.87 8.45
C LEU A 71 -7.95 -10.07 9.48
N MET A 72 -7.71 -10.65 10.66
CA MET A 72 -6.92 -9.99 11.70
C MET A 72 -5.43 -9.96 11.37
N ILE A 73 -4.88 -11.00 10.74
CA ILE A 73 -3.52 -10.97 10.20
C ILE A 73 -3.37 -9.83 9.20
N LEU A 74 -4.33 -9.65 8.29
CA LEU A 74 -4.35 -8.53 7.36
C LEU A 74 -4.42 -7.18 8.08
N GLN A 75 -5.27 -7.08 9.11
CA GLN A 75 -5.37 -5.86 9.92
C GLN A 75 -4.02 -5.50 10.55
N VAL A 76 -3.31 -6.47 11.12
CA VAL A 76 -1.98 -6.26 11.73
C VAL A 76 -0.98 -5.74 10.69
N TYR A 77 -0.88 -6.39 9.52
CA TYR A 77 0.04 -5.91 8.47
C TYR A 77 -0.35 -4.54 7.92
N TYR A 78 -1.65 -4.26 7.78
CA TYR A 78 -2.13 -2.94 7.42
C TYR A 78 -1.71 -1.89 8.45
N ASP A 79 -1.92 -2.15 9.74
CA ASP A 79 -1.55 -1.24 10.81
C ASP A 79 -0.04 -0.97 10.81
N ILE A 80 0.78 -2.01 10.61
CA ILE A 80 2.25 -1.87 10.44
C ILE A 80 2.58 -0.95 9.26
N GLU A 81 1.94 -1.11 8.10
CA GLU A 81 2.18 -0.22 6.96
C GLU A 81 1.71 1.21 7.21
N GLN A 82 0.62 1.42 7.96
CA GLN A 82 0.18 2.76 8.32
C GLN A 82 1.16 3.42 9.30
N GLU A 83 1.70 2.68 10.26
CA GLU A 83 2.74 3.18 11.16
C GLU A 83 4.04 3.50 10.41
N LYS A 84 4.45 2.66 9.46
CA LYS A 84 5.56 2.99 8.56
C LYS A 84 5.31 4.27 7.77
N LYS A 85 4.10 4.45 7.21
CA LYS A 85 3.76 5.69 6.49
C LYS A 85 3.73 6.91 7.39
N LYS A 86 3.32 6.80 8.66
CA LYS A 86 3.39 7.91 9.62
C LYS A 86 4.84 8.29 9.93
N LYS A 87 5.69 7.30 10.21
CA LYS A 87 7.14 7.51 10.40
C LYS A 87 7.79 8.11 9.16
N ASN A 88 7.44 7.58 7.98
CA ASN A 88 7.96 8.05 6.71
C ASN A 88 7.38 9.41 6.31
N LYS A 89 6.19 9.84 6.74
CA LYS A 89 5.73 11.23 6.50
C LYS A 89 6.70 12.26 7.10
N ASN A 90 7.37 11.92 8.20
CA ASN A 90 8.40 12.77 8.79
C ASN A 90 9.76 12.65 8.07
N GLN A 91 9.98 11.60 7.24
CA GLN A 91 11.20 11.36 6.47
C GLN A 91 11.06 11.67 4.96
N ASN A 92 9.84 11.70 4.43
CA ASN A 92 9.47 11.94 3.02
C ASN A 92 9.64 13.42 2.60
N THR A 93 10.27 14.23 3.46
CA THR A 93 10.87 15.51 3.04
C THR A 93 12.13 15.28 2.23
N ALA A 94 12.79 14.12 2.35
CA ALA A 94 13.93 13.78 1.53
C ALA A 94 13.48 13.41 0.11
N HIS A 95 13.57 14.39 -0.79
CA HIS A 95 13.46 14.21 -2.23
C HIS A 95 14.71 14.83 -2.89
N PRO A 96 15.12 14.37 -4.09
CA PRO A 96 16.15 15.04 -4.85
C PRO A 96 15.69 16.45 -5.21
N ASP A 97 16.63 17.34 -5.53
CA ASP A 97 16.28 18.69 -5.95
C ASP A 97 15.45 18.68 -7.25
N PHE A 98 14.16 19.03 -7.13
CA PHE A 98 13.26 19.06 -8.27
C PHE A 98 13.65 20.10 -9.32
N LYS A 99 14.46 21.11 -8.97
CA LYS A 99 14.97 22.08 -9.97
C LYS A 99 15.92 21.42 -10.96
N LYS A 100 16.60 20.35 -10.56
CA LYS A 100 17.55 19.58 -11.38
C LYS A 100 16.90 18.40 -12.09
N LEU A 101 15.59 18.20 -11.92
CA LEU A 101 14.83 17.11 -12.54
C LEU A 101 13.71 17.66 -13.40
N ARG A 102 13.78 17.45 -14.72
CA ARG A 102 12.71 17.90 -15.61
C ARG A 102 11.45 17.08 -15.39
N LYS A 103 10.30 17.75 -15.30
CA LYS A 103 8.98 17.12 -15.15
C LYS A 103 8.69 16.05 -16.20
N ILE A 104 9.18 16.22 -17.43
CA ILE A 104 8.99 15.27 -18.54
C ILE A 104 9.59 13.89 -18.24
N LEU A 105 10.60 13.81 -17.37
CA LEU A 105 11.21 12.54 -16.99
C LEU A 105 10.17 11.63 -16.32
N PHE A 106 9.23 12.19 -15.57
CA PHE A 106 8.12 11.52 -14.90
C PHE A 106 6.76 11.98 -15.45
N TRP A 107 6.61 12.09 -16.77
CA TRP A 107 5.39 12.63 -17.40
C TRP A 107 4.07 11.93 -17.00
N ASP A 108 4.13 10.65 -16.64
CA ASP A 108 3.03 9.80 -16.18
C ASP A 108 2.82 9.83 -14.65
N THR A 109 3.73 10.45 -13.88
CA THR A 109 3.69 10.46 -12.41
C THR A 109 3.97 11.83 -11.83
N ASP A 110 3.07 12.33 -10.98
CA ASP A 110 3.31 13.54 -10.19
C ASP A 110 4.49 13.34 -9.23
N MET A 111 5.60 14.05 -9.48
CA MET A 111 6.84 13.96 -8.71
C MET A 111 6.67 14.22 -7.21
N SER A 112 5.66 15.01 -6.83
CA SER A 112 5.35 15.29 -5.42
C SER A 112 4.76 14.08 -4.69
N LYS A 113 4.25 13.10 -5.42
CA LYS A 113 3.61 11.88 -4.89
C LYS A 113 4.50 10.65 -4.98
N ILE A 114 5.68 10.78 -5.59
CA ILE A 114 6.67 9.70 -5.66
C ILE A 114 7.20 9.44 -4.26
N ASP A 115 7.15 8.18 -3.83
CA ASP A 115 7.85 7.75 -2.63
C ASP A 115 9.32 7.49 -3.01
N TRP A 116 10.14 8.54 -2.92
CA TRP A 116 11.53 8.53 -3.36
C TRP A 116 12.37 7.46 -2.64
N GLN A 117 11.96 6.95 -1.48
CA GLN A 117 12.66 5.85 -0.83
C GLN A 117 12.14 4.49 -1.31
N LYS A 118 10.83 4.22 -1.25
CA LYS A 118 10.26 2.93 -1.69
C LYS A 118 10.44 2.67 -3.18
N GLN A 119 10.37 3.71 -4.01
CA GLN A 119 10.42 3.60 -5.46
C GLN A 119 11.81 3.86 -6.04
N LYS A 120 12.85 3.92 -5.19
CA LYS A 120 14.25 4.16 -5.57
C LYS A 120 14.69 3.39 -6.81
N LYS A 121 14.41 2.09 -6.90
CA LYS A 121 14.79 1.24 -8.04
C LYS A 121 14.19 1.72 -9.36
N ALA A 122 12.91 2.09 -9.36
CA ALA A 122 12.22 2.57 -10.57
C ALA A 122 12.69 3.96 -10.96
N VAL A 123 12.86 4.86 -9.99
CA VAL A 123 13.40 6.22 -10.18
C VAL A 123 14.79 6.16 -10.80
N VAL A 124 15.72 5.40 -10.19
CA VAL A 124 17.11 5.29 -10.67
C VAL A 124 17.14 4.74 -12.09
N LYS A 125 16.49 3.60 -12.37
CA LYS A 125 16.47 3.04 -13.73
C LYS A 125 15.94 4.04 -14.76
N ARG A 126 14.82 4.68 -14.45
CA ARG A 126 14.19 5.64 -15.36
C ARG A 126 15.06 6.85 -15.64
N THR A 127 15.71 7.42 -14.62
CA THR A 127 16.61 8.56 -14.80
C THR A 127 17.84 8.18 -15.62
N PHE A 128 18.40 6.99 -15.41
CA PHE A 128 19.57 6.56 -16.17
C PHE A 128 19.24 6.15 -17.62
N GLU A 129 18.01 5.67 -17.89
CA GLU A 129 17.53 5.35 -19.23
C GLU A 129 17.16 6.58 -20.07
N ARG A 130 16.55 7.60 -19.46
CA ARG A 130 15.88 8.71 -20.18
C ARG A 130 16.34 10.12 -19.77
N GLY A 131 17.09 10.24 -18.69
CA GLY A 131 17.55 11.51 -18.14
C GLY A 131 18.85 12.00 -18.76
N ASN A 132 19.11 13.29 -18.59
CA ASN A 132 20.38 13.93 -18.96
C ASN A 132 21.44 13.75 -17.86
N GLU A 133 22.66 14.22 -18.10
CA GLU A 133 23.77 14.07 -17.16
C GLU A 133 23.57 14.82 -15.82
N GLU A 134 22.85 15.95 -15.83
CA GLU A 134 22.54 16.69 -14.60
C GLU A 134 21.56 15.91 -13.71
N GLU A 135 20.54 15.32 -14.32
CA GLU A 135 19.53 14.51 -13.65
C GLU A 135 20.15 13.23 -13.05
N LYS A 136 21.05 12.57 -13.80
CA LYS A 136 21.81 11.41 -13.31
C LYS A 136 22.70 11.77 -12.12
N LYS A 137 23.39 12.91 -12.17
CA LYS A 137 24.23 13.40 -11.06
C LYS A 137 23.41 13.69 -9.82
N GLU A 138 22.25 14.33 -9.96
CA GLU A 138 21.37 14.62 -8.83
C GLU A 138 20.83 13.34 -8.18
N ILE A 139 20.36 12.37 -8.98
CA ILE A 139 19.90 11.08 -8.46
C ILE A 139 21.03 10.30 -7.79
N THR A 140 22.25 10.38 -8.32
CA THR A 140 23.43 9.75 -7.71
C THR A 140 23.81 10.41 -6.39
N HIS A 141 23.76 11.74 -6.33
CA HIS A 141 23.99 12.51 -5.10
C HIS A 141 22.95 12.18 -4.03
N PHE A 142 21.67 12.15 -4.39
CA PHE A 142 20.57 11.90 -3.47
C PHE A 142 20.59 10.48 -2.87
N TYR A 143 20.90 9.45 -3.67
CA TYR A 143 20.85 8.05 -3.24
C TYR A 143 22.19 7.44 -2.83
N GLY A 144 23.30 8.09 -3.15
CA GLY A 144 24.66 7.57 -3.02
C GLY A 144 25.09 6.71 -4.22
N PRO A 145 26.38 6.77 -4.62
CA PRO A 145 26.90 6.06 -5.79
C PRO A 145 26.83 4.54 -5.66
N ASP A 146 27.12 3.99 -4.49
CA ASP A 146 27.11 2.55 -4.25
C ASP A 146 25.71 1.96 -4.48
N ALA A 147 24.69 2.65 -3.97
CA ALA A 147 23.33 2.19 -4.06
C ALA A 147 22.74 2.33 -5.47
N VAL A 148 23.17 3.34 -6.23
CA VAL A 148 22.79 3.49 -7.65
C VAL A 148 23.46 2.39 -8.48
N THR A 149 24.75 2.14 -8.25
CA THR A 149 25.51 1.11 -8.98
C THR A 149 24.91 -0.28 -8.75
N ALA A 150 24.56 -0.62 -7.51
CA ALA A 150 23.89 -1.89 -7.18
C ALA A 150 22.52 -2.06 -7.85
N ILE A 151 21.83 -0.97 -8.21
CA ILE A 151 20.53 -1.04 -8.89
C ILE A 151 20.67 -1.22 -10.40
N LEU A 152 21.70 -0.61 -10.99
CA LEU A 152 21.97 -0.65 -12.42
C LEU A 152 22.68 -1.94 -12.84
N ASN A 153 23.51 -2.50 -11.95
CA ASN A 153 24.23 -3.77 -12.14
C ASN A 153 23.73 -4.82 -11.11
N PRO A 154 22.55 -5.42 -11.35
CA PRO A 154 21.91 -6.35 -10.43
C PRO A 154 22.56 -7.74 -10.37
#